data_AF-A0A5K1HD39-F1
#
_entry.id   AF-A0A5K1HD39-F1
#
_cell.length_a   1.000
_cell.length_b   1.000
_cell.length_c   1.000
_cell.angle_alpha   90.00
_cell.angle_beta   90.00
_cell.angle_gamma   90.00
#
_symmetry.space_group_name_H-M   'P 1'
#
loop_
_entity.id
_entity.type
_entity.pdbx_description
1 polymer ?
#
loop_
_entity_poly.entity_id
_entity_poly.type
_entity_poly.pdbx_seq_one_letter_code
_entity_poly.pdbx_strand_id
1 'polypeptide(L)' 'LIELAIEYICDNLANEEDVQLSLSYMEIYNEQVFDLLRHKSESLQILDDPVVGVIVNDL' A
#
# COMPACT_ATOMS: atom_id res chain seq x y z
N LEU A 1 2.70 -0.61 -16.60
CA LEU A 1 1.39 -0.11 -16.13
C LEU A 1 1.52 0.65 -14.82
N ILE A 2 2.08 0.05 -13.75
CA ILE A 2 2.29 0.72 -12.46
C ILE A 2 3.11 2.02 -12.62
N GLU A 3 4.23 1.96 -13.33
CA GLU A 3 5.09 3.12 -13.59
C GLU A 3 4.33 4.29 -14.23
N LEU A 4 3.57 4.03 -15.30
CA LEU A 4 2.73 5.03 -15.97
C LEU A 4 1.63 5.61 -15.06
N ALA A 5 1.08 4.80 -14.15
CA ALA A 5 0.07 5.26 -13.21
C ALA A 5 0.66 6.18 -12.15
N ILE A 6 1.85 5.84 -11.62
CA ILE A 6 2.57 6.70 -10.66
C ILE A 6 2.96 8.01 -11.32
N GLU A 7 3.49 7.97 -12.55
CA GLU A 7 3.84 9.16 -13.33
C GLU A 7 2.63 10.07 -13.52
N TYR A 8 1.50 9.52 -13.97
CA TYR A 8 0.25 10.26 -14.11
C TYR A 8 -0.22 10.89 -12.79
N ILE A 9 -0.19 10.15 -11.68
CA ILE A 9 -0.59 10.66 -10.37
C ILE A 9 0.33 11.83 -9.95
N CYS A 10 1.64 11.67 -10.10
CA CYS A 10 2.62 12.71 -9.77
C CYS A 10 2.41 13.96 -10.63
N ASP A 11 2.18 13.82 -11.93
CA ASP A 11 1.94 14.94 -12.85
C ASP A 11 0.68 15.73 -12.49
N ASN A 12 -0.38 15.05 -12.07
CA ASN A 12 -1.65 15.69 -11.72
C ASN A 12 -1.65 16.30 -10.32
N LEU A 13 -0.77 15.85 -9.44
CA LEU A 13 -0.62 16.38 -8.08
C LEU A 13 0.51 17.42 -7.96
N ALA A 14 1.25 17.68 -9.04
CA ALA A 14 2.44 18.54 -9.04
C ALA A 14 2.19 19.99 -8.59
N ASN A 15 0.96 20.48 -8.70
CA ASN A 15 0.58 21.85 -8.32
C ASN A 15 -0.31 21.92 -7.06
N GLU A 16 -0.60 20.77 -6.44
CA GLU A 16 -1.41 20.72 -5.23
C GLU A 16 -0.52 20.93 -4.00
N GLU A 17 -0.91 21.85 -3.12
CA GLU A 17 -0.26 22.02 -1.82
C GLU A 17 -0.79 20.95 -0.85
N ASP A 18 0.06 20.49 0.08
CA ASP A 18 -0.29 19.55 1.16
C ASP A 18 -0.76 18.14 0.73
N VAL A 19 -0.15 17.57 -0.31
CA VAL A 19 -0.40 16.18 -0.73
C VAL A 19 0.55 15.19 -0.07
N GLN A 20 0.01 14.12 0.50
CA GLN A 20 0.77 12.95 0.96
C GLN A 20 0.42 11.72 0.12
N LEU A 21 1.43 11.14 -0.54
CA LEU A 21 1.32 9.86 -1.23
C LEU A 21 2.04 8.79 -0.40
N SER A 22 1.40 7.63 -0.23
CA SER A 22 1.98 6.47 0.45
C SER A 22 1.69 5.22 -0.37
N LEU A 23 2.69 4.35 -0.50
CA LEU A 23 2.66 3.16 -1.35
C LEU A 23 3.11 1.98 -0.50
N SER A 24 2.32 0.90 -0.53
CA SER A 24 2.67 -0.39 0.07
C SER A 24 2.77 -1.44 -1.02
N TYR A 25 3.65 -2.43 -0.85
CA TYR A 25 3.83 -3.51 -1.81
C TYR A 25 3.88 -4.84 -1.07
N MET A 26 2.99 -5.75 -1.42
CA MET A 26 2.80 -7.02 -0.72
C MET A 26 2.59 -8.18 -1.70
N GLU A 27 2.88 -9.39 -1.24
CA GLU A 27 2.46 -10.62 -1.89
C GLU A 27 1.45 -11.38 -1.04
N ILE A 28 0.57 -12.13 -1.70
CA ILE A 28 -0.34 -13.09 -1.06
C ILE A 28 0.03 -14.48 -1.57
N TYR A 29 0.55 -15.31 -0.69
CA TYR A 29 0.98 -16.67 -1.03
C TYR A 29 0.44 -17.66 0.00
N ASN A 30 -0.26 -18.69 -0.47
CA ASN A 30 -0.90 -19.69 0.40
C ASN A 30 -1.75 -19.06 1.51
N GLU A 31 -2.57 -18.06 1.14
CA GLU A 31 -3.44 -17.30 2.04
C GLU A 31 -2.71 -16.51 3.14
N GLN A 32 -1.39 -16.35 3.02
CA GLN A 32 -0.56 -15.52 3.89
C GLN A 32 -0.15 -14.24 3.18
N VAL A 33 -0.19 -13.11 3.89
CA VAL A 33 0.13 -11.78 3.37
C VAL A 33 1.53 -11.40 3.82
N PHE A 34 2.42 -11.01 2.90
CA PHE A 34 3.80 -10.63 3.22
C PHE A 34 4.14 -9.26 2.65
N ASP A 35 4.79 -8.42 3.46
CA ASP A 35 5.32 -7.12 3.04
C ASP A 35 6.63 -7.33 2.25
N LEU A 36 6.61 -6.92 0.98
CA LEU A 36 7.76 -7.04 0.07
C LEU A 36 8.80 -5.94 0.29
N LEU A 37 8.47 -4.89 1.05
CA LEU A 37 9.37 -3.79 1.37
C LEU A 37 10.17 -4.04 2.66
N ARG A 38 9.88 -5.11 3.42
CA ARG A 38 10.59 -5.51 4.64
C ARG A 38 11.54 -6.69 4.39
N HIS A 39 12.76 -6.60 4.92
CA HIS A 39 13.82 -7.61 4.73
C HIS A 39 13.47 -8.99 5.34
N LYS A 40 12.51 -9.06 6.28
CA LYS A 40 11.96 -10.30 6.85
C LYS A 40 10.49 -10.05 7.23
N SER A 41 9.57 -10.37 6.33
CA SER A 41 8.13 -10.28 6.64
C SER A 41 7.65 -11.59 7.24
N GLU A 42 7.07 -11.52 8.42
CA GLU A 42 6.11 -12.54 8.88
C GLU A 42 4.78 -12.35 8.13
N SER A 43 3.89 -13.33 8.22
CA SER A 43 2.54 -13.15 7.66
C SER A 43 1.83 -12.05 8.44
N LEU A 44 1.35 -11.02 7.73
CA LEU A 44 0.56 -9.94 8.30
C LEU A 44 -0.87 -10.38 8.56
N GLN A 45 -1.50 -9.74 9.56
CA GLN A 45 -2.90 -9.97 9.91
C GLN A 45 -3.81 -9.05 9.12
N ILE A 46 -5.02 -9.53 8.81
CA ILE A 46 -6.09 -8.74 8.21
C ILE A 46 -7.07 -8.37 9.32
N LEU A 47 -7.43 -7.08 9.43
CA LEU A 47 -8.34 -6.55 10.43
C LEU A 47 -9.51 -5.81 9.76
N ASP A 48 -10.67 -5.82 10.42
CA ASP A 48 -11.80 -4.97 10.06
C ASP A 48 -11.78 -3.69 10.89
N ASP A 49 -11.46 -2.56 10.26
CA ASP A 49 -11.60 -1.23 10.86
C ASP A 49 -13.01 -0.65 10.59
N PRO A 50 -13.70 -0.12 11.60
CA PRO A 50 -15.08 0.38 11.44
C PRO A 50 -15.20 1.65 10.60
N VAL A 51 -14.10 2.34 10.27
CA VAL A 51 -14.07 3.60 9.52
C VAL A 51 -13.47 3.41 8.13
N VAL A 52 -12.30 2.76 8.03
CA VAL A 52 -11.58 2.58 6.76
C VAL A 52 -11.84 1.22 6.09
N GLY A 53 -12.49 0.28 6.80
CA GLY A 53 -12.82 -1.05 6.27
C GLY A 53 -11.71 -2.07 6.51
N VAL A 54 -11.59 -3.04 5.60
CA VAL A 54 -10.58 -4.10 5.71
C VAL A 54 -9.18 -3.52 5.51
N ILE A 55 -8.30 -3.73 6.48
CA ILE A 55 -6.90 -3.30 6.45
C ILE A 55 -5.94 -4.47 6.67
N VAL A 56 -4.71 -4.33 6.18
CA VAL A 56 -3.59 -5.20 6.56
C VAL A 56 -2.86 -4.51 7.70
N ASN A 57 -2.80 -5.17 8.85
CA ASN A 57 -2.19 -4.59 10.05
C ASN A 57 -0.68 -4.38 9.85
N ASP A 58 -0.19 -3.23 10.28
CA ASP A 58 1.22 -2.82 10.17
C ASP A 58 1.78 -2.77 8.73
N LEU A 59 0.95 -2.55 7.70
CA LEU A 59 1.37 -2.36 6.31
C LEU A 59 1.46 -0.88 5.88
#